data_AF-A0A8H5A6T1-F1
#
_entry.id   AF-A0A8H5A6T1-F1
#
_cell.length_a   1.000
_cell.length_b   1.000
_cell.length_c   1.000
_cell.angle_alpha   90.00
_cell.angle_beta   90.00
_cell.angle_gamma   90.00
#
_symmetry.space_group_name_H-M   'P 1'
#
loop_
_entity.id
_entity.type
_entity.pdbx_description
1 polymer ?
#
loop_
_entity_poly.entity_id
_entity_poly.type
_entity_poly.pdbx_seq_one_letter_code
_entity_poly.pdbx_strand_id
1 'polypeptide(L)'
;MPSISEMIDFLWRPPRKEPGVKRRPLDQRDPANAQYYRNWGFTVYRTYYGPDSDKHWETLIDAMTRQTHLALGYHETEMIYQEDQRQKWGLYADKSDYVDDINRLKKLFRLTVRDDSSVLDGLDIPRIRDLCRKELPEASKNIEGAKACFVFVADEAVLNDIARGVFVIKVVGYNWDEDRIGQGWMRIPTGEVLTFWESLLLWDFIETDVYREINDHWFGEESERYTWPGDASIYPTHGCSEAQTASQSRHSQFRFDY
;
A
#
# COMPACT_ATOMS: atom_id res chain seq x y z
N MET A 1 -11.10 -0.59 10.67
CA MET A 1 -9.68 -0.88 10.39
C MET A 1 -9.37 -2.34 10.68
N PRO A 2 -8.67 -3.07 9.79
CA PRO A 2 -8.15 -4.41 10.08
C PRO A 2 -7.16 -4.39 11.25
N SER A 3 -7.22 -5.39 12.12
CA SER A 3 -6.26 -5.62 13.19
C SER A 3 -4.93 -6.19 12.65
N ILE A 4 -3.85 -6.07 13.43
CA ILE A 4 -2.53 -6.64 13.08
C ILE A 4 -2.63 -8.14 12.83
N SER A 5 -3.40 -8.86 13.66
CA SER A 5 -3.61 -10.29 13.45
C SER A 5 -4.31 -10.63 12.14
N GLU A 6 -5.28 -9.81 11.70
CA GLU A 6 -5.97 -10.02 10.42
C GLU A 6 -5.06 -9.77 9.24
N MET A 7 -4.24 -8.72 9.33
CA MET A 7 -3.21 -8.45 8.32
C MET A 7 -2.22 -9.61 8.23
N ILE A 8 -1.75 -10.12 9.36
CA ILE A 8 -0.80 -11.24 9.44
C ILE A 8 -1.42 -12.54 8.90
N ASP A 9 -2.65 -12.85 9.29
CA ASP A 9 -3.40 -14.02 8.81
C ASP A 9 -3.66 -13.96 7.31
N PHE A 10 -3.96 -12.76 6.80
CA PHE A 10 -4.13 -12.55 5.37
C PHE A 10 -2.86 -12.88 4.57
N LEU A 11 -1.69 -12.52 5.11
CA LEU A 11 -0.39 -12.78 4.46
C LEU A 11 0.11 -14.23 4.63
N TRP A 12 -0.48 -14.98 5.55
CA TRP A 12 -0.08 -16.36 5.85
C TRP A 12 -0.71 -17.37 4.89
N ARG A 13 0.13 -18.01 4.06
CA ARG A 13 -0.29 -18.96 3.02
C ARG A 13 0.43 -20.31 3.16
N PRO A 14 0.21 -21.06 4.25
CA PRO A 14 0.81 -22.37 4.43
C PRO A 14 0.27 -23.38 3.41
N PRO A 15 0.99 -24.49 3.17
CA PRO A 15 0.51 -25.55 2.30
C PRO A 15 -0.84 -26.09 2.79
N ARG A 16 -1.78 -26.28 1.85
CA ARG A 16 -3.07 -26.89 2.19
C ARG A 16 -2.82 -28.31 2.72
N LYS A 17 -3.53 -28.67 3.79
CA LYS A 17 -3.49 -30.05 4.30
C LYS A 17 -4.07 -30.97 3.23
N GLU A 18 -3.36 -32.05 2.93
CA GLU A 18 -3.89 -33.12 2.08
C GLU A 18 -5.15 -33.70 2.73
N PRO A 19 -6.24 -33.93 1.95
CA PRO A 19 -7.46 -34.52 2.48
C PRO A 19 -7.18 -35.83 3.22
N GLY A 20 -7.64 -35.93 4.47
CA GLY A 20 -7.48 -37.14 5.30
C GLY A 20 -6.18 -37.22 6.11
N VAL A 21 -5.20 -36.32 5.90
CA VAL A 21 -3.94 -36.34 6.66
C VAL A 21 -4.04 -35.41 7.88
N LYS A 22 -3.98 -35.99 9.10
CA LYS A 22 -3.87 -35.21 10.35
C LYS A 22 -2.47 -34.62 10.48
N ARG A 23 -2.24 -33.42 9.95
CA ARG A 23 -1.06 -32.60 10.28
C ARG A 23 -1.40 -31.61 11.39
N ARG A 24 -0.48 -31.43 12.34
CA ARG A 24 -0.53 -30.30 13.27
C ARG A 24 -0.54 -29.00 12.45
N PRO A 25 -1.36 -27.99 12.81
CA PRO A 25 -1.24 -26.67 12.22
C PRO A 25 0.21 -26.19 12.32
N LEU A 26 0.70 -25.57 11.25
CA LEU A 26 1.99 -24.89 11.30
C LEU A 26 1.86 -23.68 12.21
N ASP A 27 2.85 -23.50 13.09
CA ASP A 27 2.92 -22.33 13.94
C ASP A 27 3.39 -21.14 13.09
N GLN A 28 2.56 -20.10 13.04
CA GLN A 28 2.89 -18.85 12.35
C GLN A 28 4.14 -18.20 12.92
N ARG A 29 4.38 -18.33 14.23
CA ARG A 29 5.44 -17.60 14.93
C ARG A 29 6.80 -18.27 14.79
N ASP A 30 6.84 -19.55 14.39
CA ASP A 30 8.08 -20.27 14.14
C ASP A 30 8.85 -19.66 12.94
N PRO A 31 10.10 -19.18 13.16
CA PRO A 31 10.93 -18.64 12.08
C PRO A 31 11.15 -19.59 10.90
N ALA A 32 11.13 -20.92 11.13
CA ALA A 32 11.27 -21.91 10.06
C ALA A 32 10.11 -21.86 9.05
N ASN A 33 8.97 -21.30 9.46
CA ASN A 33 7.79 -21.16 8.63
C ASN A 33 7.68 -19.79 7.93
N ALA A 34 8.68 -18.91 8.07
CA ALA A 34 8.68 -17.57 7.47
C ALA A 34 8.45 -17.59 5.94
N GLN A 35 8.89 -18.65 5.26
CA GLN A 35 8.69 -18.87 3.82
C GLN A 35 7.23 -18.97 3.37
N TYR A 36 6.29 -19.19 4.30
CA TYR A 36 4.85 -19.28 3.99
C TYR A 36 4.14 -17.93 4.03
N TYR A 37 4.84 -16.86 4.40
CA TYR A 37 4.32 -15.51 4.28
C TYR A 37 4.50 -14.97 2.86
N ARG A 38 3.47 -14.27 2.38
CA ARG A 38 3.53 -13.47 1.16
C ARG A 38 3.95 -12.04 1.49
N ASN A 39 4.62 -11.39 0.54
CA ASN A 39 4.87 -9.96 0.62
C ASN A 39 3.58 -9.17 0.32
N TRP A 40 3.51 -7.95 0.84
CA TRP A 40 2.42 -7.00 0.58
C TRP A 40 2.97 -5.65 0.11
N GLY A 41 2.09 -4.80 -0.41
CA GLY A 41 2.41 -3.53 -1.05
C GLY A 41 1.97 -3.52 -2.51
N PHE A 42 2.64 -2.73 -3.35
CA PHE A 42 2.16 -2.45 -4.71
C PHE A 42 3.28 -2.47 -5.75
N THR A 43 2.89 -2.69 -7.00
CA THR A 43 3.76 -2.43 -8.15
C THR A 43 3.71 -0.94 -8.48
N VAL A 44 4.88 -0.34 -8.71
CA VAL A 44 5.03 1.07 -9.07
C VAL A 44 5.65 1.16 -10.46
N TYR A 45 4.94 1.76 -11.41
CA TYR A 45 5.39 1.99 -12.78
C TYR A 45 5.89 3.43 -12.92
N ARG A 46 7.12 3.58 -13.42
CA ARG A 46 7.63 4.87 -13.91
C ARG A 46 7.29 5.00 -15.39
N THR A 47 6.64 6.09 -15.78
CA THR A 47 6.29 6.33 -17.19
C THR A 47 6.93 7.58 -17.78
N TYR A 48 7.75 8.30 -17.00
CA TYR A 48 8.46 9.49 -17.46
C TYR A 48 9.96 9.40 -17.22
N TYR A 49 10.73 9.73 -18.26
CA TYR A 49 12.20 9.59 -18.31
C TYR A 49 12.90 10.87 -18.80
N GLY A 50 12.37 12.04 -18.41
CA GLY A 50 12.99 13.34 -18.73
C GLY A 50 14.27 13.64 -17.93
N PRO A 51 14.92 14.80 -18.17
CA PRO A 51 16.06 15.26 -17.38
C PRO A 51 15.73 15.31 -15.89
N ASP A 52 16.69 14.94 -15.03
CA ASP A 52 16.57 14.89 -13.56
C ASP A 52 15.48 13.94 -13.00
N SER A 53 14.70 13.27 -13.85
CA SER A 53 13.61 12.39 -13.41
C SER A 53 14.10 11.16 -12.63
N ASP A 54 15.35 10.73 -12.82
CA ASP A 54 15.98 9.65 -12.04
C ASP A 54 16.06 10.01 -10.55
N LYS A 55 16.51 11.23 -10.23
CA LYS A 55 16.60 11.71 -8.84
C LYS A 55 15.22 11.77 -8.18
N HIS A 56 14.22 12.26 -8.91
CA HIS A 56 12.86 12.37 -8.39
C HIS A 56 12.20 11.01 -8.22
N TRP A 57 12.48 10.06 -9.12
CA TRP A 57 12.06 8.68 -9.00
C TRP A 57 12.64 8.00 -7.76
N GLU A 58 13.96 8.10 -7.55
CA GLU A 58 14.62 7.56 -6.36
C GLU A 58 14.06 8.17 -5.07
N THR A 59 13.84 9.49 -5.07
CA THR A 59 13.25 10.21 -3.93
C THR A 59 11.83 9.70 -3.62
N LEU A 60 11.02 9.49 -4.65
CA LEU A 60 9.65 8.99 -4.51
C LEU A 60 9.63 7.57 -3.89
N ILE A 61 10.45 6.65 -4.41
CA ILE A 61 10.51 5.27 -3.91
C ILE A 61 11.02 5.21 -2.47
N ASP A 62 12.07 5.99 -2.14
CA ASP A 62 12.57 6.10 -0.76
C ASP A 62 11.51 6.67 0.19
N ALA A 63 10.84 7.76 -0.22
CA ALA A 63 9.78 8.40 0.56
C ALA A 63 8.64 7.43 0.84
N MET A 64 8.06 6.81 -0.18
CA MET A 64 6.98 5.84 -0.02
C MET A 64 7.37 4.69 0.91
N THR A 65 8.61 4.19 0.78
CA THR A 65 9.09 3.11 1.63
C THR A 65 9.19 3.55 3.09
N ARG A 66 9.88 4.64 3.37
CA ARG A 66 10.06 5.14 4.76
C ARG A 66 8.73 5.53 5.39
N GLN A 67 7.89 6.24 4.64
CA GLN A 67 6.59 6.69 5.13
C GLN A 67 5.68 5.51 5.44
N THR A 68 5.66 4.46 4.62
CA THR A 68 4.88 3.25 4.93
C THR A 68 5.40 2.56 6.20
N HIS A 69 6.72 2.46 6.37
CA HIS A 69 7.31 1.91 7.59
C HIS A 69 6.97 2.73 8.84
N LEU A 70 6.94 4.05 8.73
CA LEU A 70 6.56 4.96 9.81
C LEU A 70 5.05 4.90 10.11
N ALA A 71 4.20 4.81 9.07
CA ALA A 71 2.76 4.67 9.21
C ALA A 71 2.39 3.42 10.03
N LEU A 72 3.13 2.31 9.85
CA LEU A 72 2.98 1.10 10.68
C LEU A 72 3.27 1.35 12.17
N GLY A 73 4.04 2.39 12.50
CA GLY A 73 4.25 2.84 13.88
C GLY A 73 2.98 3.33 14.57
N TYR A 74 1.94 3.72 13.83
CA TYR A 74 0.63 4.05 14.40
C TYR A 74 0.02 2.86 15.16
N HIS A 75 0.24 1.64 14.67
CA HIS A 75 -0.21 0.41 15.32
C HIS A 75 0.54 0.09 16.61
N GLU A 76 1.72 0.67 16.84
CA GLU A 76 2.51 0.50 18.07
C GLU A 76 1.95 1.34 19.24
N THR A 77 1.00 2.24 18.95
CA THR A 77 0.37 3.06 20.00
C THR A 77 -0.41 2.20 20.98
N GLU A 78 -0.41 2.60 22.26
CA GLU A 78 -1.12 1.85 23.30
C GLU A 78 -2.62 1.77 23.04
N MET A 79 -3.20 2.81 22.45
CA MET A 79 -4.62 2.84 22.09
C MET A 79 -4.98 1.72 21.10
N ILE A 80 -4.22 1.60 20.00
CA ILE A 80 -4.49 0.60 18.96
C ILE A 80 -4.19 -0.81 19.47
N TYR A 81 -3.09 -1.00 20.21
CA TYR A 81 -2.78 -2.28 20.86
C TYR A 81 -3.93 -2.79 21.75
N GLN A 82 -4.51 -1.91 22.57
CA GLN A 82 -5.63 -2.26 23.46
C GLN A 82 -6.91 -2.58 22.69
N GLU A 83 -7.15 -1.91 21.55
CA GLU A 83 -8.27 -2.21 20.66
C GLU A 83 -8.13 -3.61 20.04
N ASP A 84 -6.97 -3.91 19.45
CA ASP A 84 -6.64 -5.21 18.88
C ASP A 84 -6.75 -6.35 19.90
N GLN A 85 -6.22 -6.15 21.12
CA GLN A 85 -6.36 -7.12 22.21
C GLN A 85 -7.82 -7.45 22.52
N ARG A 86 -8.69 -6.43 22.57
CA ARG A 86 -10.13 -6.60 22.85
C ARG A 86 -10.83 -7.35 21.72
N GLN A 87 -10.54 -6.99 20.48
CA GLN A 87 -11.16 -7.61 19.30
C GLN A 87 -10.76 -9.09 19.16
N LYS A 88 -9.55 -9.47 19.57
CA LYS A 88 -8.99 -10.82 19.39
C LYS A 88 -8.95 -11.67 20.66
N TRP A 89 -9.79 -11.36 21.65
CA TRP A 89 -9.98 -12.15 22.87
C TRP A 89 -8.65 -12.49 23.58
N GLY A 90 -7.68 -11.57 23.57
CA GLY A 90 -6.39 -11.77 24.23
C GLY A 90 -5.32 -12.52 23.42
N LEU A 91 -5.45 -12.65 22.09
CA LEU A 91 -4.41 -13.22 21.21
C LEU A 91 -3.01 -12.61 21.44
N TYR A 92 -2.97 -11.33 21.82
CA TYR A 92 -1.77 -10.58 22.16
C TYR A 92 -1.66 -10.32 23.67
N ALA A 93 -1.90 -11.33 24.52
CA ALA A 93 -1.73 -11.17 25.97
C ALA A 93 -0.32 -10.67 26.34
N ASP A 94 0.70 -11.05 25.56
CA ASP A 94 2.04 -10.48 25.60
C ASP A 94 2.18 -9.40 24.51
N LYS A 95 2.58 -8.18 24.91
CA LYS A 95 2.81 -7.07 23.98
C LYS A 95 3.98 -7.33 23.04
N SER A 96 4.95 -8.14 23.45
CA SER A 96 6.11 -8.46 22.61
C SER A 96 5.70 -9.22 21.34
N ASP A 97 4.75 -10.17 21.46
CA ASP A 97 4.19 -10.89 20.31
C ASP A 97 3.54 -9.93 19.30
N TYR A 98 2.84 -8.91 19.79
CA TYR A 98 2.19 -7.89 18.96
C TYR A 98 3.22 -7.03 18.21
N VAL A 99 4.27 -6.61 18.90
CA VAL A 99 5.37 -5.84 18.30
C VAL A 99 6.13 -6.69 17.27
N ASP A 100 6.31 -7.98 17.51
CA ASP A 100 6.94 -8.90 16.56
C ASP A 100 6.13 -9.06 15.27
N ASP A 101 4.79 -9.08 15.37
CA ASP A 101 3.91 -9.09 14.21
C ASP A 101 3.93 -7.77 13.43
N ILE A 102 3.97 -6.60 14.10
CA ILE A 102 4.19 -5.31 13.43
C ILE A 102 5.55 -5.31 12.69
N ASN A 103 6.60 -5.80 13.34
CA ASN A 103 7.91 -5.93 12.72
C ASN A 103 7.90 -6.90 11.54
N ARG A 104 7.06 -7.93 11.59
CA ARG A 104 6.84 -8.87 10.48
C ARG A 104 6.16 -8.17 9.31
N LEU A 105 5.11 -7.37 9.55
CA LEU A 105 4.47 -6.56 8.51
C LEU A 105 5.47 -5.62 7.84
N LYS A 106 6.28 -4.89 8.63
CA LYS A 106 7.38 -4.05 8.11
C LYS A 106 8.33 -4.84 7.22
N LYS A 107 8.72 -6.06 7.61
CA LYS A 107 9.64 -6.92 6.82
C LYS A 107 9.01 -7.47 5.56
N LEU A 108 7.69 -7.64 5.50
CA LEU A 108 6.95 -8.17 4.35
C LEU A 108 6.55 -7.10 3.34
N PHE A 109 6.67 -5.82 3.70
CA PHE A 109 6.35 -4.71 2.79
C PHE A 109 7.32 -4.65 1.61
N ARG A 110 6.79 -4.53 0.39
CA ARG A 110 7.55 -4.40 -0.85
C ARG A 110 6.88 -3.39 -1.78
N LEU A 111 7.71 -2.59 -2.46
CA LEU A 111 7.31 -1.92 -3.68
C LEU A 111 7.98 -2.64 -4.85
N THR A 112 7.19 -3.19 -5.77
CA THR A 112 7.72 -3.81 -6.99
C THR A 112 7.92 -2.73 -8.04
N VAL A 113 9.16 -2.30 -8.20
CA VAL A 113 9.55 -1.19 -9.08
C VAL A 113 9.61 -1.67 -10.54
N ARG A 114 8.94 -0.95 -11.45
CA ARG A 114 8.96 -1.16 -12.90
C ARG A 114 9.39 0.14 -13.57
N ASP A 115 10.62 0.16 -14.08
CA ASP A 115 11.27 1.37 -14.60
C ASP A 115 12.04 1.15 -15.91
N ASP A 116 11.71 0.11 -16.69
CA ASP A 116 12.26 -0.10 -18.03
C ASP A 116 11.74 0.93 -19.05
N SER A 117 12.56 1.93 -19.37
CA SER A 117 12.22 3.01 -20.30
C SER A 117 11.90 2.52 -21.72
N SER A 118 12.44 1.38 -22.13
CA SER A 118 12.19 0.85 -23.48
C SER A 118 10.74 0.39 -23.67
N VAL A 119 10.04 0.12 -22.59
CA VAL A 119 8.64 -0.34 -22.57
C VAL A 119 7.70 0.71 -22.02
N LEU A 120 8.14 1.50 -21.03
CA LEU A 120 7.25 2.31 -20.19
C LEU A 120 7.25 3.81 -20.53
N ASP A 121 8.24 4.30 -21.27
CA ASP A 121 8.36 5.73 -21.54
C ASP A 121 7.15 6.27 -22.33
N GLY A 122 6.53 7.32 -21.79
CA GLY A 122 5.36 7.98 -22.37
C GLY A 122 4.07 7.16 -22.35
N LEU A 123 4.01 6.05 -21.60
CA LEU A 123 2.76 5.31 -21.46
C LEU A 123 1.73 6.11 -20.64
N ASP A 124 0.54 6.28 -21.22
CA ASP A 124 -0.63 6.81 -20.52
C ASP A 124 -1.31 5.74 -19.65
N ILE A 125 -2.25 6.19 -18.81
CA ILE A 125 -2.96 5.32 -17.88
C ILE A 125 -3.72 4.18 -18.60
N PRO A 126 -4.45 4.42 -19.71
CA PRO A 126 -5.07 3.33 -20.47
C PRO A 126 -4.09 2.24 -20.90
N ARG A 127 -2.92 2.60 -21.46
CA ARG A 127 -1.90 1.63 -21.87
C ARG A 127 -1.26 0.91 -20.68
N ILE A 128 -1.06 1.60 -19.56
CA ILE A 128 -0.61 0.95 -18.31
C ILE A 128 -1.64 -0.07 -17.83
N ARG A 129 -2.94 0.25 -17.86
CA ARG A 129 -3.99 -0.71 -17.47
C ARG A 129 -3.94 -1.97 -18.33
N ASP A 130 -3.76 -1.83 -19.63
CA ASP A 130 -3.60 -2.97 -20.55
C ASP A 130 -2.35 -3.80 -20.25
N LEU A 131 -1.22 -3.14 -19.95
CA LEU A 131 0.01 -3.82 -19.55
C LEU A 131 -0.20 -4.60 -18.24
N CYS A 132 -0.78 -3.98 -17.22
CA CYS A 132 -1.03 -4.61 -15.92
C CYS A 132 -1.96 -5.82 -16.03
N ARG A 133 -2.99 -5.78 -16.87
CA ARG A 133 -3.87 -6.96 -17.12
C ARG A 133 -3.08 -8.15 -17.67
N LYS A 134 -2.08 -7.90 -18.52
CA LYS A 134 -1.20 -8.95 -19.07
C LYS A 134 -0.23 -9.48 -18.02
N GLU A 135 0.27 -8.62 -17.14
CA GLU A 135 1.25 -8.96 -16.09
C GLU A 135 0.61 -9.55 -14.82
N LEU A 136 -0.71 -9.40 -14.62
CA LEU A 136 -1.46 -9.83 -13.42
C LEU A 136 -1.19 -11.27 -12.97
N PRO A 137 -1.16 -12.30 -13.85
CA PRO A 137 -0.92 -13.67 -13.42
C PRO A 137 0.44 -13.87 -12.73
N GLU A 138 1.43 -13.05 -13.06
CA GLU A 138 2.75 -13.11 -12.43
C GLU A 138 2.83 -12.17 -11.23
N ALA A 139 2.28 -10.95 -11.33
CA ALA A 139 2.23 -9.99 -10.22
C ALA A 139 1.50 -10.55 -8.99
N SER A 140 0.37 -11.23 -9.19
CA SER A 140 -0.44 -11.83 -8.11
C SER A 140 0.25 -12.96 -7.34
N LYS A 141 1.32 -13.55 -7.90
CA LYS A 141 2.16 -14.51 -7.18
C LYS A 141 3.13 -13.81 -6.22
N ASN A 142 3.55 -12.60 -6.53
CA ASN A 142 4.68 -11.97 -5.85
C ASN A 142 4.26 -11.01 -4.73
N ILE A 143 3.08 -10.37 -4.88
CA ILE A 143 2.61 -9.35 -3.94
C ILE A 143 1.09 -9.40 -3.78
N GLU A 144 0.60 -9.41 -2.54
CA GLU A 144 -0.84 -9.56 -2.28
C GLU A 144 -1.65 -8.33 -2.73
N GLY A 145 -1.07 -7.12 -2.77
CA GLY A 145 -1.76 -5.93 -3.28
C GLY A 145 -2.14 -6.01 -4.76
N ALA A 146 -1.49 -6.89 -5.54
CA ALA A 146 -1.86 -7.12 -6.93
C ALA A 146 -3.23 -7.81 -7.09
N LYS A 147 -3.73 -8.51 -6.06
CA LYS A 147 -5.05 -9.18 -6.10
C LYS A 147 -6.22 -8.20 -6.16
N ALA A 148 -6.08 -7.04 -5.53
CA ALA A 148 -7.07 -5.98 -5.57
C ALA A 148 -7.12 -5.23 -6.92
N CYS A 149 -6.25 -5.59 -7.86
CA CYS A 149 -6.16 -4.99 -9.19
C CYS A 149 -5.82 -3.49 -9.22
N PHE A 150 -5.00 -3.05 -8.25
CA PHE A 150 -4.43 -1.70 -8.20
C PHE A 150 -2.92 -1.70 -8.43
N VAL A 151 -2.45 -0.66 -9.11
CA VAL A 151 -1.03 -0.34 -9.29
C VAL A 151 -0.78 1.13 -9.05
N PHE A 152 0.47 1.50 -8.82
CA PHE A 152 0.89 2.88 -8.69
C PHE A 152 1.62 3.34 -9.95
N VAL A 153 1.40 4.59 -10.35
CA VAL A 153 2.00 5.19 -11.55
C VAL A 153 2.64 6.52 -11.21
N ALA A 154 3.91 6.66 -11.56
CA ALA A 154 4.67 7.89 -11.50
C ALA A 154 4.92 8.40 -12.93
N ASP A 155 4.02 9.27 -13.38
CA ASP A 155 4.15 9.98 -14.65
C ASP A 155 4.86 11.33 -14.47
N GLU A 156 4.93 12.11 -15.55
CA GLU A 156 5.58 13.43 -15.54
C GLU A 156 5.02 14.35 -14.45
N ALA A 157 3.70 14.36 -14.26
CA ALA A 157 3.05 15.20 -13.26
C ALA A 157 3.49 14.81 -11.84
N VAL A 158 3.48 13.51 -11.53
CA VAL A 158 3.93 12.98 -10.23
C VAL A 158 5.40 13.32 -9.98
N LEU A 159 6.30 13.08 -10.94
CA LEU A 159 7.73 13.34 -10.71
C LEU A 159 8.01 14.85 -10.60
N ASN A 160 7.28 15.70 -11.32
CA ASN A 160 7.37 17.15 -11.16
C ASN A 160 6.80 17.65 -9.82
N ASP A 161 5.83 16.95 -9.23
CA ASP A 161 5.34 17.25 -7.88
C ASP A 161 6.39 16.88 -6.83
N ILE A 162 7.04 15.73 -6.97
CA ILE A 162 8.16 15.32 -6.11
C ILE A 162 9.32 16.32 -6.19
N ALA A 163 9.62 16.83 -7.39
CA ALA A 163 10.60 17.91 -7.57
C ALA A 163 10.25 19.18 -6.79
N ARG A 164 8.96 19.44 -6.57
CA ARG A 164 8.43 20.58 -5.79
C ARG A 164 8.23 20.25 -4.31
N GLY A 165 8.61 19.05 -3.85
CA GLY A 165 8.41 18.59 -2.48
C GLY A 165 6.96 18.20 -2.16
N VAL A 166 6.13 17.96 -3.18
CA VAL A 166 4.75 17.48 -3.04
C VAL A 166 4.76 15.96 -3.22
N PHE A 167 4.59 15.24 -2.12
CA PHE A 167 4.72 13.79 -2.09
C PHE A 167 3.41 13.07 -2.37
N VAL A 168 3.15 12.79 -3.65
CA VAL A 168 1.94 12.11 -4.14
C VAL A 168 2.28 10.98 -5.11
N ILE A 169 1.31 10.09 -5.34
CA ILE A 169 1.38 9.03 -6.34
C ILE A 169 0.00 8.79 -6.95
N LYS A 170 -0.06 8.37 -8.22
CA LYS A 170 -1.33 7.96 -8.85
C LYS A 170 -1.60 6.50 -8.56
N VAL A 171 -2.81 6.20 -8.10
CA VAL A 171 -3.34 4.86 -7.87
C VAL A 171 -4.30 4.54 -9.00
N VAL A 172 -4.02 3.45 -9.73
CA VAL A 172 -4.76 3.06 -10.94
C VAL A 172 -5.41 1.70 -10.73
N GLY A 173 -6.73 1.65 -10.84
CA GLY A 173 -7.51 0.41 -10.88
C GLY A 173 -7.51 -0.15 -12.29
N TYR A 174 -6.70 -1.18 -12.57
CA TYR A 174 -6.53 -1.64 -13.95
C TYR A 174 -7.63 -2.56 -14.47
N ASN A 175 -8.45 -3.13 -13.58
CA ASN A 175 -9.70 -3.80 -13.92
C ASN A 175 -10.94 -2.88 -13.79
N TRP A 176 -10.75 -1.57 -13.58
CA TRP A 176 -11.85 -0.59 -13.68
C TRP A 176 -12.51 -0.69 -15.06
N ASP A 177 -13.79 -0.34 -15.14
CA ASP A 177 -14.61 -0.41 -16.35
C ASP A 177 -15.10 1.01 -16.69
N GLU A 178 -15.13 1.35 -17.98
CA GLU A 178 -15.57 2.67 -18.46
C GLU A 178 -17.05 2.94 -18.21
N ASP A 179 -17.84 1.90 -18.00
CA ASP A 179 -19.25 2.00 -17.60
C ASP A 179 -19.43 2.46 -16.14
N ARG A 180 -18.34 2.56 -15.36
CA ARG A 180 -18.35 3.07 -13.98
C ARG A 180 -18.13 4.58 -13.95
N ILE A 181 -18.64 5.22 -12.90
CA ILE A 181 -18.38 6.64 -12.65
C ILE A 181 -16.89 6.84 -12.32
N GLY A 182 -16.34 7.99 -12.72
CA GLY A 182 -14.95 8.35 -12.50
C GLY A 182 -14.07 8.03 -13.71
N GLN A 183 -12.77 7.92 -13.46
CA GLN A 183 -11.76 7.73 -14.50
C GLN A 183 -10.83 6.52 -14.22
N GLY A 184 -11.14 5.76 -13.16
CA GLY A 184 -10.39 4.56 -12.77
C GLY A 184 -9.03 4.81 -12.12
N TRP A 185 -8.68 6.06 -11.81
CA TRP A 185 -7.47 6.40 -11.07
C TRP A 185 -7.62 7.67 -10.23
N MET A 186 -6.92 7.72 -9.10
CA MET A 186 -6.89 8.87 -8.17
C MET A 186 -5.45 9.17 -7.73
N ARG A 187 -5.19 10.34 -7.14
CA ARG A 187 -3.93 10.63 -6.46
C ARG A 187 -4.06 10.36 -4.97
N ILE A 188 -3.03 9.79 -4.36
CA ILE A 188 -2.92 9.67 -2.90
C ILE A 188 -1.62 10.33 -2.44
N PRO A 189 -1.56 10.88 -1.22
CA PRO A 189 -0.28 11.18 -0.58
C PRO A 189 0.52 9.90 -0.40
N THR A 190 1.83 9.95 -0.55
CA THR A 190 2.70 8.76 -0.35
C THR A 190 2.66 8.22 1.09
N GLY A 191 2.26 9.06 2.06
CA GLY A 191 2.01 8.65 3.44
C GLY A 191 0.76 7.78 3.65
N GLU A 192 -0.15 7.73 2.67
CA GLU A 192 -1.42 6.99 2.72
C GLU A 192 -1.32 5.58 2.12
N VAL A 193 -0.13 5.11 1.73
CA VAL A 193 0.06 3.78 1.13
C VAL A 193 -0.42 2.66 2.07
N LEU A 194 -0.14 2.76 3.37
CA LEU A 194 -0.62 1.79 4.36
C LEU A 194 -2.14 1.84 4.48
N THR A 195 -2.70 3.02 4.71
CA THR A 195 -4.15 3.22 4.85
C THR A 195 -4.91 2.75 3.62
N PHE A 196 -4.38 2.99 2.42
CA PHE A 196 -4.94 2.45 1.19
C PHE A 196 -4.96 0.91 1.19
N TRP A 197 -3.84 0.26 1.55
CA TRP A 197 -3.77 -1.19 1.63
C TRP A 197 -4.71 -1.78 2.70
N GLU A 198 -4.84 -1.15 3.86
CA GLU A 198 -5.77 -1.54 4.92
C GLU A 198 -7.23 -1.40 4.49
N SER A 199 -7.53 -0.38 3.69
CA SER A 199 -8.87 -0.20 3.11
C SER A 199 -9.22 -1.34 2.15
N LEU A 200 -8.28 -1.70 1.26
CA LEU A 200 -8.44 -2.84 0.35
C LEU A 200 -8.69 -4.16 1.11
N LEU A 201 -7.95 -4.38 2.21
CA LEU A 201 -8.15 -5.53 3.08
C LEU A 201 -9.54 -5.53 3.73
N LEU A 202 -9.95 -4.38 4.28
CA LEU A 202 -11.26 -4.24 4.91
C LEU A 202 -12.36 -4.60 3.91
N TRP A 203 -12.31 -4.06 2.70
CA TRP A 203 -13.32 -4.29 1.66
C TRP A 203 -13.34 -5.73 1.16
N ASP A 204 -12.18 -6.40 1.09
CA ASP A 204 -12.11 -7.85 0.82
C ASP A 204 -12.81 -8.64 1.93
N PHE A 205 -12.59 -8.30 3.20
CA PHE A 205 -13.23 -8.97 4.34
C PHE A 205 -14.74 -8.78 4.41
N ILE A 206 -15.25 -7.61 4.01
CA ILE A 206 -16.70 -7.32 3.99
C ILE A 206 -17.34 -7.58 2.63
N GLU A 207 -16.65 -8.28 1.72
CA GLU A 207 -17.12 -8.69 0.39
C GLU A 207 -17.74 -7.54 -0.42
N THR A 208 -17.14 -6.36 -0.32
CA THR A 208 -17.67 -5.13 -0.92
C THR A 208 -16.91 -4.77 -2.19
N ASP A 209 -17.62 -4.19 -3.17
CA ASP A 209 -16.99 -3.67 -4.38
C ASP A 209 -16.12 -2.45 -4.04
N VAL A 210 -14.80 -2.65 -4.07
CA VAL A 210 -13.79 -1.60 -3.86
C VAL A 210 -14.04 -0.36 -4.73
N TYR A 211 -14.53 -0.55 -5.95
CA TYR A 211 -14.83 0.56 -6.85
C TYR A 211 -16.05 1.34 -6.40
N ARG A 212 -16.95 0.77 -5.61
CA ARG A 212 -18.07 1.53 -5.03
C ARG A 212 -17.59 2.41 -3.88
N GLU A 213 -16.74 1.88 -3.01
CA GLU A 213 -16.26 2.60 -1.83
C GLU A 213 -15.29 3.73 -2.19
N ILE A 214 -14.49 3.57 -3.25
CA ILE A 214 -13.60 4.63 -3.75
C ILE A 214 -14.34 5.65 -4.64
N ASN A 215 -15.53 5.31 -5.17
CA ASN A 215 -16.17 6.07 -6.25
C ASN A 215 -16.35 7.56 -5.95
N ASP A 216 -16.73 7.88 -4.72
CA ASP A 216 -16.95 9.26 -4.25
C ASP A 216 -15.66 10.11 -4.25
N HIS A 217 -14.51 9.48 -4.51
CA HIS A 217 -13.19 10.09 -4.54
C HIS A 217 -12.51 10.03 -5.91
N TRP A 218 -13.17 9.53 -6.96
CA TRP A 218 -12.70 9.74 -8.34
C TRP A 218 -13.08 11.14 -8.81
N PHE A 219 -12.22 12.11 -8.51
CA PHE A 219 -12.41 13.55 -8.75
C PHE A 219 -12.53 14.00 -10.23
N GLY A 220 -12.75 13.08 -11.19
CA GLY A 220 -12.88 13.41 -12.62
C GLY A 220 -11.69 14.25 -13.12
N GLU A 221 -11.96 15.30 -13.91
CA GLU A 221 -10.95 16.26 -14.39
C GLU A 221 -10.12 16.92 -13.26
N GLU A 222 -10.63 16.95 -12.03
CA GLU A 222 -9.94 17.52 -10.88
C GLU A 222 -9.01 16.54 -10.15
N SER A 223 -8.91 15.30 -10.61
CA SER A 223 -8.05 14.29 -10.00
C SER A 223 -6.55 14.60 -10.08
N GLU A 224 -6.15 15.52 -10.96
CA GLU A 224 -4.79 16.08 -10.96
C GLU A 224 -4.57 17.12 -9.85
N ARG A 225 -5.63 17.64 -9.24
CA ARG A 225 -5.56 18.67 -8.20
C ARG A 225 -5.76 18.09 -6.81
N TYR A 226 -6.70 17.19 -6.65
CA TYR A 226 -7.07 16.63 -5.35
C TYR A 226 -6.42 15.29 -5.09
N THR A 227 -6.13 15.06 -3.82
CA THR A 227 -5.69 13.77 -3.29
C THR A 227 -6.82 13.13 -2.51
N TRP A 228 -6.89 11.80 -2.55
CA TRP A 228 -7.78 11.02 -1.70
C TRP A 228 -7.54 11.37 -0.23
N PRO A 229 -8.59 11.73 0.54
CA PRO A 229 -8.45 12.12 1.95
C PRO A 229 -8.24 10.92 2.90
N GLY A 230 -8.22 9.69 2.39
CA GLY A 230 -8.24 8.45 3.17
C GLY A 230 -9.65 7.88 3.32
N ASP A 231 -9.74 6.65 3.84
CA ASP A 231 -11.01 5.99 4.16
C ASP A 231 -11.45 6.39 5.58
N ALA A 232 -12.67 6.92 5.71
CA ALA A 232 -13.25 7.29 7.01
C ALA A 232 -13.42 6.10 7.97
N SER A 233 -13.39 4.87 7.45
CA SER A 233 -13.48 3.60 8.20
C SER A 233 -12.11 3.12 8.73
N ILE A 234 -11.03 3.80 8.35
CA ILE A 234 -9.65 3.52 8.75
C ILE A 234 -9.11 4.72 9.53
N TYR A 235 -8.31 4.46 10.57
CA TYR A 235 -7.65 5.57 11.26
C TYR A 235 -6.61 6.21 10.33
N PRO A 236 -6.55 7.55 10.26
CA PRO A 236 -5.53 8.22 9.46
C PRO A 236 -4.14 7.91 10.02
N THR A 237 -3.36 7.11 9.30
CA THR A 237 -1.99 6.73 9.73
C THR A 237 -0.96 7.79 9.34
N HIS A 238 -1.35 8.80 8.56
CA HIS A 238 -0.46 9.86 8.07
C HIS A 238 0.19 10.71 9.16
N GLY A 239 -0.39 10.80 10.36
CA GLY A 239 0.22 11.52 11.47
C GLY A 239 1.62 11.02 11.84
N CYS A 240 1.94 9.76 11.51
CA CYS A 240 3.28 9.17 11.70
C CYS A 240 4.15 9.27 10.45
N SER A 241 3.59 9.52 9.26
CA SER A 241 4.26 9.37 7.97
C SER A 241 4.28 10.64 7.10
N GLU A 242 3.81 11.78 7.61
CA GLU A 242 3.78 13.04 6.86
C GLU A 242 5.19 13.50 6.45
N ALA A 243 5.42 13.65 5.14
CA ALA A 243 6.64 14.24 4.61
C ALA A 243 6.49 15.77 4.60
N GLN A 244 7.30 16.46 5.39
CA GLN A 244 7.41 17.93 5.32
C GLN A 244 8.83 18.35 4.94
N THR A 245 8.92 19.36 4.07
CA THR A 245 10.15 20.11 3.86
C THR A 245 10.44 20.94 5.11
N ALA A 246 11.72 21.06 5.48
CA ALA A 246 12.17 21.60 6.78
C ALA A 246 11.71 23.03 7.14
N SER A 247 11.01 23.75 6.26
CA SER A 247 10.58 25.14 6.46
C SER A 247 9.25 25.31 7.21
N GLN A 248 8.47 24.25 7.46
CA GLN A 248 7.13 24.38 8.06
C GLN A 248 6.95 23.54 9.34
N SER A 249 7.17 24.17 10.49
CA SER A 249 6.68 23.80 11.84
C SER A 249 7.45 22.77 12.70
N ARG A 250 7.14 22.79 14.01
CA ARG A 250 7.87 22.19 15.15
C ARG A 250 7.30 20.85 15.67
N HIS A 251 6.33 20.24 14.99
CA HIS A 251 5.61 19.07 15.51
C HIS A 251 5.69 17.80 14.64
N SER A 252 6.39 17.83 13.51
CA SER A 252 6.59 16.66 12.65
C SER A 252 7.83 15.83 13.05
N GLN A 253 7.72 14.51 12.94
CA GLN A 253 8.80 13.56 13.28
C GLN A 253 9.70 13.21 12.08
N PHE A 254 9.37 13.63 10.84
CA PHE A 254 10.13 13.28 9.65
C PHE A 254 10.39 14.52 8.75
N ARG A 255 11.66 14.72 8.37
CA ARG A 255 12.12 15.85 7.57
C ARG A 255 13.02 15.35 6.43
N PHE A 256 12.80 15.89 5.23
CA PHE A 256 13.76 15.78 4.13
C PHE A 256 14.70 16.98 4.16
N ASP A 257 16.00 16.71 4.28
CA ASP A 257 17.06 17.69 4.01
C ASP A 257 17.50 17.47 2.55
N TYR A 258 17.35 18.49 1.71
CA TYR A 258 17.83 18.51 0.32
C TYR A 258 19.12 19.30 0.20
#